data_AF-A0A6B3CTP9-F1
#
_entry.id   AF-A0A6B3CTP9-F1
#
_cell.length_a   1.000
_cell.length_b   1.000
_cell.length_c   1.000
_cell.angle_alpha   90.00
_cell.angle_beta   90.00
_cell.angle_gamma   90.00
#
_symmetry.space_group_name_H-M   'P 1'
#
loop_
_entity.id
_entity.type
_entity.pdbx_description
1 polymer ?
#
loop_
_entity_poly.entity_id
_entity_poly.type
_entity_poly.pdbx_seq_one_letter_code
_entity_poly.pdbx_strand_id
1 'polypeptide(L)'
;EVKKLIETAHNEAWEILVENRDVLDNLVLALLEKETLGKEEIAEIFSQIVKRPSRPAWTGSSRRTPSTRPPVLSPKELALTNGAN
;
A
#
# COMPACT_ATOMS: atom_id res chain seq x y z
N GLU A 1 -4.91 -3.14 -24.42
CA GLU A 1 -5.37 -3.18 -23.02
C GLU A 1 -4.23 -3.00 -22.01
N VAL A 2 -3.16 -3.80 -22.08
CA VAL A 2 -1.99 -3.69 -21.16
C VAL A 2 -1.37 -2.28 -21.14
N LYS A 3 -1.15 -1.67 -22.30
CA LYS A 3 -0.60 -0.30 -22.39
C LYS A 3 -1.41 0.72 -21.57
N LYS A 4 -2.74 0.69 -21.70
CA LYS A 4 -3.64 1.60 -20.98
C LYS A 4 -3.54 1.40 -19.45
N LEU A 5 -3.38 0.15 -19.00
CA LEU A 5 -3.21 -0.15 -17.57
C LEU A 5 -1.89 0.43 -17.05
N ILE A 6 -0.81 0.27 -17.80
CA ILE A 6 0.51 0.83 -17.46
C ILE A 6 0.46 2.35 -17.41
N GLU A 7 -0.12 2.99 -18.42
CA GLU A 7 -0.25 4.45 -18.47
C GLU A 7 -1.07 4.99 -17.29
N THR A 8 -2.17 4.31 -16.95
CA THR A 8 -3.00 4.68 -15.79
C THR A 8 -2.19 4.57 -14.49
N ALA A 9 -1.47 3.46 -14.29
CA ALA A 9 -0.64 3.27 -13.10
C ALA A 9 0.53 4.27 -13.04
N HIS A 10 1.10 4.63 -14.19
CA HIS A 10 2.18 5.60 -14.26
C HIS A 10 1.71 7.02 -13.91
N ASN A 11 0.55 7.44 -14.44
CA ASN A 11 -0.04 8.73 -14.07
C ASN A 11 -0.37 8.78 -12.58
N GLU A 12 -0.98 7.72 -12.04
CA GLU A 12 -1.26 7.63 -10.60
C GLU A 12 0.02 7.75 -9.76
N ALA A 13 1.10 7.08 -10.17
CA ALA A 13 2.39 7.18 -9.49
C ALA A 13 2.97 8.61 -9.58
N TRP A 14 2.88 9.25 -10.74
CA TRP A 14 3.33 10.64 -10.92
C TRP A 14 2.56 11.59 -9.98
N GLU A 15 1.24 11.46 -9.90
CA GLU A 15 0.42 12.28 -9.01
C GLU A 15 0.81 12.06 -7.53
N ILE A 16 1.04 10.81 -7.10
CA ILE A 16 1.48 10.52 -5.72
C ILE A 16 2.80 11.23 -5.40
N LEU A 17 3.74 11.24 -6.33
CA LEU A 17 5.03 11.92 -6.16
C LEU A 17 4.87 13.45 -6.06
N VAL A 18 3.99 14.03 -6.87
CA VAL A 18 3.69 15.47 -6.84
C VAL A 18 2.98 15.86 -5.55
N GLU A 19 1.97 15.09 -5.13
CA GLU A 19 1.23 15.31 -3.89
C GLU A 19 2.11 15.25 -2.64
N ASN A 20 3.18 14.44 -2.67
CA ASN A 20 4.11 14.27 -1.56
C ASN A 20 5.49 14.90 -1.84
N ARG A 21 5.56 15.88 -2.76
CA ARG A 21 6.83 16.44 -3.22
C ARG A 21 7.63 17.08 -2.10
N ASP A 22 6.96 17.74 -1.16
CA ASP A 22 7.62 18.36 0.01
C ASP A 22 8.31 17.31 0.91
N VAL A 23 7.71 16.13 1.05
CA VAL A 23 8.32 15.01 1.79
C VAL A 23 9.58 14.51 1.07
N LEU A 24 9.53 14.43 -0.27
CA LEU A 24 10.68 14.02 -1.08
C LEU A 24 11.81 15.06 -1.05
N ASP A 25 11.49 16.36 -1.00
CA ASP A 25 12.49 17.41 -0.80
C ASP A 25 13.20 17.27 0.53
N ASN A 26 12.45 17.05 1.61
CA ASN A 26 13.03 16.82 2.93
C ASN A 26 13.93 15.58 2.94
N LEU A 27 13.53 14.51 2.23
CA LEU A 27 14.37 13.33 2.05
C LEU A 27 15.68 13.66 1.34
N VAL A 28 15.63 14.42 0.25
CA VAL A 28 16.82 14.80 -0.53
C VAL A 28 17.73 15.71 0.29
N LEU A 29 17.18 16.70 1.00
CA LEU A 29 17.97 17.57 1.87
C LEU A 29 18.71 16.77 2.95
N ALA A 30 18.01 15.83 3.59
CA ALA A 30 18.62 14.95 4.59
C ALA A 30 19.72 14.05 3.99
N LEU A 31 19.53 13.54 2.78
CA LEU A 31 20.55 12.77 2.06
C LEU A 31 21.75 13.61 1.64
N LEU A 32 21.56 14.89 1.29
CA LEU A 32 22.68 15.79 0.97
C LEU A 32 23.53 16.08 2.20
N GLU A 33 22.92 16.12 3.39
CA GLU A 33 23.64 16.37 4.65
C GLU A 33 24.36 15.11 5.17
N LYS A 34 23.71 13.95 5.10
CA LYS A 34 24.19 12.71 5.75
C LYS A 34 24.76 11.67 4.79
N GLU A 35 24.65 11.90 3.48
CA GLU A 35 24.97 10.98 2.36
C GLU A 35 24.15 9.68 2.33
N THR A 36 23.76 9.16 3.48
CA THR A 36 22.98 7.94 3.67
C THR A 36 21.99 8.14 4.81
N LEU A 37 20.86 7.42 4.78
CA LEU A 37 19.85 7.44 5.82
C LEU A 37 19.53 6.02 6.27
N GLY A 38 19.38 5.84 7.58
CA GLY A 38 18.89 4.63 8.19
C GLY A 38 17.37 4.48 8.07
N LYS A 39 16.86 3.31 8.48
CA LYS A 39 15.43 2.99 8.41
C LYS A 39 14.57 3.92 9.26
N GLU A 40 15.03 4.21 10.48
CA GLU A 40 14.33 5.04 11.46
C GLU A 40 14.21 6.49 10.97
N GLU A 41 15.28 7.03 10.37
CA GLU A 41 15.31 8.37 9.81
C GLU A 41 14.37 8.51 8.61
N ILE A 42 14.36 7.51 7.71
CA ILE A 42 13.42 7.48 6.59
C ILE A 42 11.98 7.39 7.09
N ALA A 43 11.72 6.59 8.13
CA ALA A 43 10.38 6.47 8.71
C ALA A 43 9.87 7.78 9.32
N GLU A 44 10.76 8.56 9.94
CA GLU A 44 10.44 9.89 10.46
C GLU A 44 10.07 10.86 9.32
N ILE A 45 10.87 10.91 8.26
CA ILE A 45 10.60 11.76 7.09
C ILE A 45 9.26 11.36 6.44
N PHE A 46 9.00 10.05 6.30
CA PHE A 46 7.80 9.53 5.67
C PHE A 46 6.54 9.61 6.55
N SER A 47 6.66 10.07 7.81
CA SER A 47 5.51 10.26 8.70
C SER A 47 4.47 11.26 8.15
N GLN A 48 4.91 12.17 7.28
CA GLN A 48 4.07 13.20 6.67
C GLN A 48 3.41 12.76 5.34
N ILE A 49 3.64 11.52 4.88
CA ILE A 49 3.05 11.04 3.62
C ILE A 49 1.53 10.99 3.73
N VAL A 50 0.86 11.64 2.77
CA VAL A 50 -0.58 11.53 2.59
C VAL A 50 -0.88 10.27 1.79
N LYS A 51 -1.44 9.27 2.46
CA LYS A 51 -1.80 7.99 1.84
C LYS A 51 -3.08 8.13 1.02
N ARG A 52 -3.03 7.72 -0.24
CA ARG A 52 -4.22 7.59 -1.10
C ARG A 52 -5.15 6.46 -0.61
N PRO A 53 -6.44 6.51 -0.96
CA PRO A 53 -7.38 5.43 -0.66
C PRO A 53 -6.88 4.09 -1.22
N SER A 54 -7.13 3.02 -0.47
CA SER A 54 -6.79 1.68 -0.93
C SER A 54 -7.54 1.35 -2.22
N ARG A 55 -6.84 0.76 -3.20
CA ARG A 55 -7.50 0.29 -4.43
C ARG A 55 -8.49 -0.84 -4.08
N PRO A 56 -9.68 -0.84 -4.70
CA PRO A 56 -10.60 -1.95 -4.55
C PRO A 56 -9.97 -3.24 -5.08
N ALA A 57 -10.44 -4.38 -4.56
CA ALA A 57 -9.98 -5.69 -5.01
C ALA A 57 -10.17 -5.83 -6.53
N TRP A 58 -9.07 -6.10 -7.25
CA TRP A 58 -9.12 -6.35 -8.69
C TRP A 58 -9.70 -7.74 -8.95
N THR A 59 -10.98 -7.81 -9.34
CA THR A 59 -11.65 -9.08 -9.64
C THR A 59 -11.47 -9.54 -11.10
N GLY A 60 -10.64 -8.84 -11.88
CA GLY A 60 -10.41 -9.11 -13.31
C GLY A 60 -11.64 -8.88 -14.20
N SER A 61 -12.74 -8.37 -13.65
CA SER A 61 -13.93 -7.99 -14.40
C SER A 61 -14.77 -7.00 -13.58
N SER A 62 -15.27 -5.95 -14.22
CA SER A 62 -16.22 -5.01 -13.61
C SER A 62 -17.52 -5.66 -13.11
N ARG A 63 -17.83 -6.89 -13.54
CA ARG A 63 -19.05 -7.62 -13.16
C ARG A 63 -18.87 -8.58 -11.98
N ARG A 64 -17.64 -8.78 -11.49
CA ARG A 64 -17.37 -9.75 -10.42
C ARG A 64 -17.38 -9.06 -9.07
N THR A 65 -18.31 -9.47 -8.20
CA THR A 65 -18.36 -9.08 -6.79
C THR A 65 -17.47 -10.00 -5.95
N PRO A 66 -16.54 -9.47 -5.14
CA PRO A 66 -15.78 -10.28 -4.19
C PRO A 66 -16.71 -11.06 -3.25
N SER A 67 -16.34 -12.29 -2.90
CA SER A 67 -17.09 -13.08 -1.92
C SER A 67 -16.98 -12.45 -0.53
N THR A 68 -18.10 -12.31 0.16
CA THR A 68 -18.16 -11.94 1.58
C THR A 68 -18.10 -13.14 2.51
N ARG A 69 -18.12 -14.37 1.97
CA ARG A 69 -17.99 -15.59 2.78
C ARG A 69 -16.59 -15.66 3.40
N PRO A 70 -16.46 -15.91 4.71
CA PRO A 70 -15.16 -16.05 5.35
C PRO A 70 -14.40 -17.27 4.81
N PRO A 71 -13.07 -17.31 4.97
CA PRO A 71 -12.28 -18.51 4.74
C PRO A 71 -12.84 -19.71 5.51
N VAL A 72 -12.70 -20.91 4.96
CA VAL A 72 -12.97 -22.14 5.72
C VAL A 72 -11.98 -22.24 6.87
N LEU A 73 -12.46 -22.61 8.04
CA LEU A 73 -11.58 -22.89 9.17
C LEU A 73 -10.79 -24.16 8.90
N SER A 74 -9.49 -24.10 9.08
CA SER A 74 -8.63 -25.28 9.10
C SER A 74 -9.01 -26.18 10.29
N PRO A 75 -8.72 -27.50 10.22
CA PRO A 75 -8.94 -28.40 11.36
C PRO A 75 -8.29 -27.92 12.67
N LYS A 76 -7.14 -27.24 12.57
CA LYS A 76 -6.44 -26.65 13.73
C LYS A 76 -7.24 -25.52 14.38
N GLU A 77 -7.82 -24.63 13.58
CA GLU A 77 -8.65 -23.51 14.05
C GLU A 77 -9.99 -24.01 14.64
N LEU A 78 -10.56 -25.08 14.07
CA LEU A 78 -11.74 -25.75 14.63
C LEU A 78 -11.44 -26.37 16.01
N ALA A 79 -10.27 -26.99 16.19
CA ALA A 79 -9.89 -27.57 17.48
C ALA A 79 -9.71 -26.49 18.57
N LEU A 80 -9.21 -25.31 18.21
CA LEU A 80 -9.05 -24.17 19.12
C LEU A 80 -10.40 -23.54 19.53
N THR A 81 -11.40 -23.57 18.65
CA THR A 81 -12.74 -23.01 18.94
C THR A 81 -13.61 -23.96 19.76
N ASN A 82 -13.43 -25.27 19.63
CA ASN A 82 -14.18 -26.29 20.38
C ASN A 82 -13.76 -26.43 21.86
N GLY A 83 -12.62 -25.84 22.27
CA GLY A 83 -12.11 -25.90 23.65
C GLY A 83 -12.47 -24.71 24.54
N ALA A 84 -13.33 -23.79 24.06
CA ALA A 84 -13.68 -22.54 24.75
C ALA A 84 -15.13 -22.49 25.27
N ASN A 85 -15.81 -23.63 25.39
CA ASN A 85 -17.13 -23.76 26.03
C ASN A 85 -17.04 -24.55 27.35
#